data_AF-A0A6G1RZF1-F1
#
_entry.id   AF-A0A6G1RZF1-F1
#
_cell.length_a   1.000
_cell.length_b   1.000
_cell.length_c   1.000
_cell.angle_alpha   90.00
_cell.angle_beta   90.00
_cell.angle_gamma   90.00
#
_symmetry.space_group_name_H-M   'P 1'
#
loop_
_entity.id
_entity.type
_entity.pdbx_description
1 polymer ?
#
loop_
_entity_poly.entity_id
_entity_poly.type
_entity_poly.pdbx_seq_one_letter_code
_entity_poly.pdbx_strand_id
1 'polypeptide(L)'
;QVGLCRPGDYGSDVSHLNLHKTFCIPHGGGGPGMGPIGVKKHLAPYLPTHPVIKIQLDKDACPLGTVSAAPWGSSAILPISWVYIKTMGAKGLKHASEIAILNANYMAKR
;
A
#
# COMPACT_ATOMS: atom_id res chain seq x y z
N GLN A 1 1.67 -7.59 -10.07
CA GLN A 1 2.54 -6.41 -10.31
C GLN A 1 3.77 -6.45 -9.42
N VAL A 2 3.63 -6.73 -8.12
CA VAL A 2 4.76 -6.77 -7.18
C VAL A 2 5.90 -7.66 -7.72
N GLY A 3 7.09 -7.08 -7.93
CA GLY A 3 8.25 -7.78 -8.48
C GLY A 3 8.27 -7.97 -10.01
N LEU A 4 7.26 -7.48 -10.74
CA LEU A 4 7.14 -7.57 -12.21
C LEU A 4 7.08 -6.20 -12.89
N CYS A 5 6.30 -5.26 -12.33
CA CYS A 5 6.18 -3.89 -12.82
C CYS A 5 5.76 -2.96 -11.68
N ARG A 6 5.96 -1.65 -11.83
CA ARG A 6 5.62 -0.64 -10.81
C ARG A 6 4.81 0.49 -11.44
N PRO A 7 3.63 0.86 -10.90
CA PRO A 7 2.81 1.97 -11.41
C PRO A 7 3.57 3.26 -11.73
N GLY A 8 4.49 3.65 -10.85
CA GLY A 8 5.29 4.84 -11.05
C GLY A 8 6.24 4.79 -12.25
N ASP A 9 6.59 3.62 -12.77
CA ASP A 9 7.51 3.49 -13.91
C ASP A 9 6.79 3.68 -15.25
N TYR A 10 5.48 3.42 -15.29
CA TYR A 10 4.65 3.56 -16.50
C TYR A 10 3.63 4.72 -16.40
N GLY A 11 3.96 5.74 -15.60
CA GLY A 11 3.27 7.03 -15.63
C GLY A 11 2.20 7.28 -14.57
N SER A 12 2.03 6.40 -13.57
CA SER A 12 1.12 6.68 -12.46
C SER A 12 1.75 7.63 -11.43
N ASP A 13 1.02 8.69 -11.07
CA ASP A 13 1.46 9.67 -10.08
C ASP A 13 1.05 9.34 -8.64
N VAL A 14 -0.08 8.64 -8.48
CA VAL A 14 -0.62 8.25 -7.18
C VAL A 14 -1.33 6.90 -7.28
N SER A 15 -1.19 6.08 -6.24
CA SER A 15 -1.93 4.83 -6.11
C SER A 15 -2.18 4.54 -4.63
N HIS A 16 -3.39 4.10 -4.30
CA HIS A 16 -3.64 3.44 -3.02
C HIS A 16 -3.32 1.95 -3.11
N LEU A 17 -2.93 1.35 -1.99
CA LEU A 17 -2.70 -0.09 -1.88
C LEU A 17 -3.69 -0.70 -0.89
N ASN A 18 -4.44 -1.73 -1.29
CA ASN A 18 -5.23 -2.51 -0.33
C ASN A 18 -4.32 -3.49 0.41
N LEU A 19 -3.86 -3.13 1.61
CA LEU A 19 -3.03 -4.03 2.41
C LEU A 19 -3.78 -5.31 2.83
N HIS A 20 -5.11 -5.23 2.95
CA HIS A 20 -6.01 -6.33 3.25
C HIS A 20 -6.34 -7.23 2.05
N LYS A 21 -5.78 -6.93 0.88
CA LYS A 21 -5.83 -7.80 -0.30
C LYS A 21 -4.43 -8.31 -0.61
N THR A 22 -3.60 -7.43 -1.14
CA THR A 22 -2.28 -7.78 -1.70
C THR A 22 -1.24 -8.11 -0.63
N PHE A 23 -1.39 -7.57 0.59
CA PHE A 23 -0.36 -7.64 1.64
C PHE A 23 -0.86 -8.24 2.95
N CYS A 24 -1.75 -9.23 2.83
CA CYS A 24 -2.07 -10.22 3.87
C CYS A 24 -2.77 -9.73 5.15
N ILE A 25 -3.19 -8.46 5.27
CA ILE A 25 -4.11 -8.09 6.35
C ILE A 25 -5.41 -8.92 6.18
N PRO A 26 -5.95 -9.56 7.23
CA PRO A 26 -7.11 -10.42 7.11
C PRO A 26 -8.37 -9.62 6.73
N HIS A 27 -9.25 -10.23 5.93
CA HIS A 27 -10.50 -9.61 5.49
C HIS A 27 -11.53 -9.45 6.63
N GLY A 28 -11.47 -10.29 7.66
CA GLY A 28 -12.29 -10.21 8.88
C GLY A 28 -13.81 -10.10 8.67
N GLY A 29 -14.35 -10.65 7.57
CA GLY A 29 -15.78 -10.60 7.27
C GLY A 29 -16.30 -9.23 6.80
N GLY A 30 -15.40 -8.30 6.42
CA GLY A 30 -15.75 -6.95 5.99
C GLY A 30 -14.80 -5.85 6.47
N GLY A 31 -13.75 -6.21 7.23
CA GLY A 31 -12.73 -5.31 7.75
C GLY A 31 -11.94 -6.00 8.87
N PRO A 32 -10.78 -5.47 9.29
CA PRO A 32 -10.26 -4.14 8.97
C PRO A 32 -9.46 -4.09 7.66
N GLY A 33 -9.19 -2.87 7.18
CA GLY A 33 -8.33 -2.63 6.03
C GLY A 33 -7.45 -1.41 6.22
N MET A 34 -6.29 -1.42 5.56
CA MET A 34 -5.42 -0.24 5.41
C MET A 34 -5.21 0.08 3.94
N GLY A 35 -5.24 1.37 3.62
CA GLY A 35 -5.16 1.93 2.27
C GLY A 35 -4.08 3.00 2.11
N PRO A 36 -2.79 2.73 2.43
CA PRO A 36 -1.74 3.72 2.24
C PRO A 36 -1.63 4.13 0.77
N ILE A 37 -1.31 5.40 0.55
CA ILE A 37 -1.05 5.94 -0.79
C ILE A 37 0.45 6.10 -1.02
N GLY A 38 0.92 5.66 -2.18
CA GLY A 38 2.21 6.06 -2.73
C GLY A 38 2.00 7.19 -3.73
N VAL A 39 2.77 8.27 -3.61
CA VAL A 39 2.69 9.44 -4.51
C VAL A 39 4.07 9.77 -5.10
N LYS A 40 4.09 10.36 -6.29
CA LYS A 40 5.30 10.98 -6.86
C LYS A 40 5.67 12.23 -6.06
N LYS A 41 6.95 12.62 -6.13
CA LYS A 41 7.52 13.72 -5.32
C LYS A 41 6.73 15.03 -5.43
N HIS A 42 6.24 15.38 -6.62
CA HIS A 42 5.50 16.63 -6.83
C HIS A 42 4.14 16.67 -6.09
N LEU A 43 3.60 15.52 -5.69
CA LEU A 43 2.38 15.41 -4.88
C LEU A 43 2.65 15.32 -3.37
N ALA A 44 3.89 15.05 -2.96
CA ALA A 44 4.24 14.86 -1.55
C ALA A 44 3.89 16.06 -0.64
N PRO A 45 4.04 17.34 -1.08
CA PRO A 45 3.65 18.49 -0.26
C PRO A 45 2.16 18.53 0.11
N TYR A 46 1.30 17.84 -0.65
CA TYR A 46 -0.15 17.84 -0.46
C TYR A 46 -0.67 16.64 0.36
N LEU A 47 0.23 15.79 0.86
CA LEU A 47 -0.15 14.63 1.66
C LEU A 47 -0.92 15.05 2.94
N PRO A 48 -1.83 14.20 3.44
CA PRO A 48 -2.57 14.50 4.66
C PRO A 48 -1.65 14.72 5.87
N THR A 49 -2.07 15.63 6.75
CA THR A 49 -1.45 15.87 8.06
C THR A 49 -2.43 15.54 9.18
N HIS A 50 -2.05 15.77 10.43
CA HIS A 50 -2.92 15.53 11.58
C HIS A 50 -2.81 16.67 12.63
N PRO A 51 -3.94 17.13 13.22
CA PRO A 51 -3.95 18.30 14.10
C PRO A 51 -3.29 18.04 15.46
N VAL A 52 -3.36 16.80 15.97
CA VAL A 52 -2.80 16.43 17.29
C VAL A 52 -1.33 16.01 17.20
N ILE A 53 -0.99 15.15 16.24
CA ILE A 53 0.37 14.63 16.04
C ILE A 53 0.93 15.29 14.78
N LYS A 54 1.93 16.15 14.95
CA LYS A 54 2.60 16.79 13.82
C LYS A 54 3.31 15.72 12.98
N ILE A 55 2.80 15.47 11.79
CA ILE A 55 3.51 14.71 10.77
C ILE A 55 4.56 15.65 10.21
N GLN A 56 5.83 15.26 10.24
CA GLN A 56 6.92 16.09 9.75
C GLN A 56 6.79 16.21 8.23
N LEU A 57 6.63 17.44 7.77
CA LEU A 57 6.47 17.77 6.37
C LEU A 57 7.62 18.69 5.94
N ASP A 58 7.90 18.70 4.63
CA ASP A 58 8.86 19.64 4.05
C ASP A 58 8.44 21.09 4.29
N LYS A 59 9.38 22.04 4.22
CA LYS A 59 9.11 23.46 4.46
C LYS A 59 8.01 24.03 3.55
N ASP A 60 7.87 23.48 2.35
CA ASP A 60 6.92 23.92 1.33
C ASP A 60 5.59 23.14 1.38
N ALA A 61 5.32 22.44 2.48
CA ALA A 61 4.14 21.60 2.59
C ALA A 61 2.84 22.41 2.60
N CYS A 62 1.86 21.91 1.85
CA CYS A 62 0.50 22.44 1.74
C CYS A 62 -0.51 21.29 1.93
N PRO A 63 -0.66 20.75 3.15
CA PRO A 63 -1.49 19.58 3.39
C PRO A 63 -2.95 19.84 3.02
N LEU A 64 -3.59 18.89 2.34
CA LEU A 64 -5.03 18.98 2.00
C LEU A 64 -5.96 18.83 3.22
N GLY A 65 -5.40 18.51 4.39
CA GLY A 65 -6.13 18.35 5.64
C GLY A 65 -5.85 17.00 6.30
N THR A 66 -6.85 16.49 7.01
CA THR A 66 -6.79 15.24 7.77
C THR A 66 -7.93 14.33 7.34
N VAL A 67 -7.60 13.09 6.94
CA VAL A 67 -8.56 12.13 6.35
C VAL A 67 -8.91 10.97 7.30
N SER A 68 -8.25 10.88 8.45
CA SER A 68 -8.44 9.81 9.43
C SER A 68 -8.20 10.34 10.84
N ALA A 69 -8.94 9.80 11.81
CA ALA A 69 -8.91 10.27 13.21
C ALA A 69 -7.58 10.01 13.95
N ALA A 70 -6.77 9.07 13.44
CA ALA A 70 -5.41 8.83 13.90
C ALA A 70 -4.42 9.08 12.75
N PRO A 71 -3.22 9.62 13.03
CA PRO A 71 -2.26 10.03 12.01
C PRO A 71 -1.79 8.92 11.06
N TRP A 72 -1.83 7.66 11.52
CA TRP A 72 -1.49 6.48 10.71
C TRP A 72 -2.62 5.45 10.62
N GLY A 73 -3.86 5.88 10.88
CA GLY A 73 -5.04 5.00 10.85
C GLY A 73 -4.93 3.84 11.84
N SER A 74 -5.26 2.64 11.38
CA SER A 74 -5.19 1.40 12.17
C SER A 74 -3.75 0.88 12.25
N SER A 75 -2.88 1.58 12.98
CA SER A 75 -1.44 1.29 13.02
C SER A 75 -1.09 -0.12 13.50
N ALA A 76 -1.90 -0.69 14.40
CA ALA A 76 -1.65 -1.99 15.03
C ALA A 76 -1.65 -3.17 14.06
N ILE A 77 -2.26 -3.03 12.87
CA ILE A 77 -2.32 -4.08 11.85
C ILE A 77 -1.24 -3.94 10.76
N LEU A 78 -0.52 -2.81 10.71
CA LEU A 78 0.59 -2.62 9.77
C LEU A 78 1.73 -3.66 9.89
N PRO A 79 2.06 -4.18 11.10
CA PRO A 79 3.05 -5.26 11.24
C PRO A 79 2.75 -6.51 10.40
N ILE A 80 1.48 -6.81 10.11
CA ILE A 80 1.11 -7.98 9.29
C ILE A 80 1.71 -7.87 7.89
N SER A 81 1.48 -6.74 7.22
CA SER A 81 2.05 -6.50 5.89
C SER A 81 3.57 -6.34 5.94
N TRP A 82 4.11 -5.74 6.99
CA TRP A 82 5.56 -5.62 7.19
C TRP A 82 6.23 -7.00 7.28
N VAL A 83 5.70 -7.90 8.11
CA VAL A 83 6.22 -9.28 8.25
C VAL A 83 6.12 -10.00 6.92
N TYR A 84 4.96 -9.96 6.24
CA TYR A 84 4.81 -10.58 4.93
C TYR A 84 5.89 -10.13 3.93
N ILE A 85 6.09 -8.82 3.78
CA ILE A 85 7.10 -8.26 2.87
C ILE A 85 8.51 -8.70 3.27
N LYS A 86 8.84 -8.66 4.57
CA LYS A 86 10.17 -9.01 5.07
C LYS A 86 10.50 -10.49 4.93
N THR A 87 9.55 -11.36 5.22
CA THR A 87 9.74 -12.82 5.15
C THR A 87 9.79 -13.29 3.70
N MET A 88 8.96 -12.73 2.81
CA MET A 88 8.98 -13.09 1.38
C MET A 88 10.22 -12.58 0.66
N GLY A 89 10.68 -11.38 0.99
CA GLY A 89 11.74 -10.68 0.26
C GLY A 89 11.40 -10.47 -1.22
N ALA A 90 12.34 -9.89 -1.98
CA ALA A 90 12.10 -9.55 -3.39
C ALA A 90 11.77 -10.78 -4.25
N LYS A 91 12.49 -11.88 -4.05
CA LYS A 91 12.29 -13.13 -4.81
C LYS A 91 10.93 -13.75 -4.51
N GLY A 92 10.55 -13.87 -3.24
CA GLY A 92 9.26 -14.43 -2.85
C GLY A 92 8.09 -13.58 -3.34
N LEU A 93 8.20 -12.25 -3.25
CA LEU A 93 7.15 -11.34 -3.73
C LEU A 93 6.95 -11.42 -5.25
N LYS A 94 8.05 -11.52 -6.02
CA LYS A 94 7.97 -11.75 -7.46
C LYS A 94 7.30 -13.09 -7.77
N HIS A 95 7.77 -14.16 -7.11
CA HIS A 95 7.24 -15.50 -7.31
C HIS A 95 5.75 -15.60 -6.97
N ALA A 96 5.31 -14.98 -5.88
CA ALA A 96 3.89 -14.92 -5.50
C ALA A 96 3.03 -14.28 -6.60
N SER A 97 3.52 -13.21 -7.26
CA SER A 97 2.81 -12.60 -8.39
C SER A 97 2.77 -13.52 -9.61
N GLU A 98 3.86 -14.21 -9.92
CA GLU A 98 3.92 -15.17 -11.04
C GLU A 98 2.94 -16.34 -10.83
N ILE A 99 2.92 -16.92 -9.62
CA ILE A 99 2.00 -18.02 -9.28
C ILE A 99 0.54 -17.56 -9.29
N ALA A 100 0.24 -16.34 -8.82
CA ALA A 100 -1.12 -15.81 -8.89
C ALA A 100 -1.63 -15.73 -10.35
N ILE A 101 -0.79 -15.25 -11.28
CA ILE A 101 -1.12 -15.18 -12.71
C ILE A 101 -1.23 -16.58 -13.31
N LEU A 102 -0.30 -17.48 -12.99
CA LEU A 102 -0.30 -18.86 -13.47
C LEU A 102 -1.57 -19.59 -13.06
N ASN A 103 -1.95 -19.53 -11.78
CA ASN A 103 -3.15 -20.19 -11.26
C ASN A 103 -4.42 -19.70 -11.96
N ALA A 104 -4.55 -18.38 -12.18
CA ALA A 104 -5.68 -17.80 -12.89
C ALA A 104 -5.76 -18.32 -14.34
N ASN A 105 -4.64 -18.34 -15.07
CA ASN A 105 -4.62 -18.83 -16.46
C ASN A 105 -4.86 -20.34 -16.55
N TYR A 106 -4.33 -21.12 -15.61
CA TYR A 106 -4.59 -22.55 -15.53
C TYR A 106 -6.09 -22.85 -15.35
N MET A 107 -6.75 -22.15 -14.41
CA MET A 107 -8.19 -22.27 -14.21
C MET A 107 -9.00 -21.83 -15.43
N ALA A 108 -8.58 -20.77 -16.12
CA ALA A 108 -9.27 -20.28 -17.31
C ALA A 108 -9.13 -21.21 -18.52
N LYS A 109 -8.05 -21.99 -18.60
CA LYS A 109 -7.78 -22.89 -19.72
C LYS A 109 -8.41 -24.27 -19.57
N ARG A 110 -8.64 -24.72 -18.33
CA ARG A 110 -9.34 -25.99 -18.04
C ARG A 110 -10.84 -25.86 -18.20
#